data_AF-A0A9P9TCB0-F1
#
_entry.id   AF-A0A9P9TCB0-F1
#
_cell.length_a   1.000
_cell.length_b   1.000
_cell.length_c   1.000
_cell.angle_alpha   90.00
_cell.angle_beta   90.00
_cell.angle_gamma   90.00
#
_symmetry.space_group_name_H-M   'P 1'
#
loop_
_entity.id
_entity.type
_entity.pdbx_description
1 polymer ?
#
loop_
_entity_poly.entity_id
_entity_poly.type
_entity_poly.pdbx_seq_one_letter_code
_entity_poly.pdbx_strand_id
1 'polypeptide(L)'
;MAQSKFNYQQFPSEQFVESCGAVLFDLSDLQAPRVCLVNLLKTDEWMFAKGRRNVNESRKDAALREVTEETGYRCHLLPVRMATRACAADAPANVADKARLYDELTEPFMCTIRELALGKGVKIIWWYIATLDDDALGQRGAGEANFKPMFFTCEEAIEKLTFKSDREVLEKAIHILEATIRP
;
A
#
# COMPACT_ATOMS: atom_id res chain seq x y z
N MET A 1 -27.35 14.10 24.88
CA MET A 1 -26.51 13.64 23.75
C MET A 1 -26.88 12.19 23.45
N ALA A 2 -27.19 11.86 22.20
CA ALA A 2 -27.43 10.47 21.81
C ALA A 2 -26.09 9.74 21.68
N GLN A 3 -25.97 8.53 22.22
CA GLN A 3 -24.77 7.70 22.11
C GLN A 3 -24.95 6.67 21.00
N SER A 4 -23.92 6.47 20.17
CA SER A 4 -23.93 5.41 19.16
C SER A 4 -24.06 4.04 19.82
N LYS A 5 -24.78 3.12 19.16
CA LYS A 5 -24.86 1.71 19.57
C LYS A 5 -23.60 0.92 19.23
N PHE A 6 -22.69 1.50 18.44
CA PHE A 6 -21.45 0.85 18.00
C PHE A 6 -20.26 1.36 18.81
N ASN A 7 -19.28 0.49 19.05
CA ASN A 7 -17.99 0.90 19.60
C ASN A 7 -17.26 1.77 18.57
N TYR A 8 -16.78 2.94 19.00
CA TYR A 8 -16.01 3.85 18.14
C TYR A 8 -14.87 4.48 18.92
N GLN A 9 -13.81 4.84 18.20
CA GLN A 9 -12.73 5.69 18.67
C GLN A 9 -12.65 6.92 17.76
N GLN A 10 -12.31 8.07 18.34
CA GLN A 10 -12.14 9.33 17.61
C GLN A 10 -10.79 9.93 17.97
N PHE A 11 -10.03 10.31 16.95
CA PHE A 11 -8.72 10.92 17.09
C PHE A 11 -8.74 12.27 16.35
N PRO A 12 -8.47 13.40 17.01
CA PRO A 12 -8.25 14.66 16.31
C PRO A 12 -6.96 14.60 15.47
N SER A 13 -6.78 15.55 14.54
CA SER A 13 -5.69 15.52 13.55
C SER A 13 -4.28 15.38 14.15
N GLU A 14 -4.07 15.93 15.33
CA GLU A 14 -2.81 15.91 16.06
C GLU A 14 -2.55 14.58 16.80
N GLN A 15 -3.55 13.69 16.83
CA GLN A 15 -3.48 12.37 17.46
C GLN A 15 -3.57 11.22 16.44
N PHE A 16 -3.38 11.51 15.15
CA PHE A 16 -3.10 10.43 14.21
C PHE A 16 -1.99 10.79 13.23
N VAL A 17 -1.25 9.76 12.84
CA VAL A 17 -0.28 9.84 11.74
C VAL A 17 -0.87 9.11 10.56
N GLU A 18 -1.04 9.82 9.44
CA GLU A 18 -1.45 9.23 8.17
C GLU A 18 -0.23 8.94 7.30
N SER A 19 -0.08 7.66 6.94
CA SER A 19 0.97 7.15 6.08
C SER A 19 0.38 6.46 4.86
N CYS A 20 1.16 6.42 3.79
CA CYS A 20 0.81 5.76 2.54
C CYS A 20 2.03 4.96 2.05
N GLY A 21 1.78 3.81 1.44
CA GLY A 21 2.80 2.94 0.86
C GLY A 21 2.22 2.05 -0.21
N ALA A 22 3.08 1.33 -0.92
CA ALA A 22 2.64 0.41 -1.96
C ALA A 22 3.45 -0.88 -1.99
N VAL A 23 2.78 -1.96 -2.41
CA VAL A 23 3.45 -3.17 -2.88
C VAL A 23 3.82 -2.90 -4.35
N LEU A 24 5.12 -2.67 -4.59
CA LEU A 24 5.65 -2.39 -5.92
C LEU A 24 6.01 -3.70 -6.61
N PHE A 25 5.29 -4.00 -7.69
CA PHE A 25 5.58 -5.15 -8.55
C PHE A 25 6.47 -4.78 -9.73
N ASP A 26 7.35 -5.69 -10.11
CA ASP A 26 7.94 -5.78 -11.45
C ASP A 26 7.16 -6.85 -12.22
N LEU A 27 6.46 -6.39 -13.26
CA LEU A 27 5.59 -7.20 -14.11
C LEU A 27 6.18 -7.42 -15.51
N SER A 28 7.49 -7.22 -15.69
CA SER A 28 8.19 -7.50 -16.94
C SER A 28 8.03 -8.95 -17.40
N ASP A 29 7.90 -9.89 -16.47
CA ASP A 29 7.43 -11.25 -16.71
C ASP A 29 6.14 -11.52 -15.90
N LEU A 30 5.00 -11.55 -16.61
CA LEU A 30 3.69 -11.82 -16.00
C LEU A 30 3.54 -13.25 -15.44
N GLN A 31 4.42 -14.18 -15.84
CA GLN A 31 4.43 -15.53 -15.27
C GLN A 31 5.19 -15.62 -13.96
N ALA A 32 6.14 -14.70 -13.74
CA ALA A 32 6.95 -14.62 -12.52
C ALA A 32 7.02 -13.17 -11.97
N PRO A 33 5.90 -12.60 -11.49
CA PRO A 33 5.92 -11.29 -10.86
C PRO A 33 6.92 -11.21 -9.70
N ARG A 34 7.64 -10.09 -9.62
CA ARG A 34 8.58 -9.83 -8.52
C ARG A 34 8.13 -8.64 -7.71
N VAL A 35 8.51 -8.62 -6.43
CA VAL A 35 8.11 -7.58 -5.47
C VAL A 35 9.33 -6.85 -4.97
N CYS A 36 9.28 -5.52 -4.97
CA CYS A 36 10.30 -4.69 -4.36
C CYS A 36 10.07 -4.59 -2.86
N LEU A 37 11.08 -4.98 -2.09
CA LEU A 37 11.17 -4.69 -0.66
C LEU A 37 12.34 -3.73 -0.41
N VAL A 38 12.23 -2.90 0.63
CA VAL A 38 13.33 -2.08 1.13
C VAL A 38 13.89 -2.69 2.40
N ASN A 39 15.22 -2.77 2.48
CA ASN A 39 15.94 -3.05 3.71
C ASN A 39 16.30 -1.74 4.40
N LEU A 40 15.81 -1.57 5.63
CA LEU A 40 16.27 -0.49 6.49
C LEU A 40 17.65 -0.86 7.04
N LEU A 41 18.70 -0.26 6.48
CA LEU A 41 20.10 -0.64 6.75
C LEU A 41 20.47 -0.58 8.24
N LYS A 42 19.82 0.29 9.00
CA LYS A 42 20.07 0.48 10.42
C LYS A 42 19.65 -0.73 11.27
N THR A 43 18.55 -1.38 10.92
CA THR A 43 17.92 -2.45 11.71
C THR A 43 17.92 -3.79 10.99
N ASP A 44 18.33 -3.83 9.72
CA ASP A 44 18.24 -4.98 8.82
C ASP A 44 16.80 -5.52 8.69
N GLU A 45 15.82 -4.64 8.85
CA GLU A 45 14.41 -4.97 8.71
C GLU A 45 13.97 -4.80 7.25
N TRP A 46 13.21 -5.77 6.75
CA TRP A 46 12.66 -5.81 5.41
C TRP A 46 11.18 -5.45 5.43
N MET A 47 10.81 -4.46 4.64
CA MET A 47 9.46 -3.89 4.61
C MET A 47 9.12 -3.31 3.24
N PHE A 48 7.87 -2.90 3.08
CA PHE A 48 7.46 -2.11 1.92
C PHE A 48 7.82 -0.63 2.05
N ALA A 49 7.98 0.02 0.90
CA ALA A 49 8.18 1.44 0.85
C ALA A 49 6.92 2.19 1.31
N LYS A 50 7.08 3.10 2.27
CA LYS A 50 5.99 3.89 2.85
C LYS A 50 6.53 5.08 3.65
N GLY A 51 5.75 6.13 3.71
CA GLY A 51 6.03 7.21 4.65
C GLY A 51 4.84 8.08 4.93
N ARG A 52 5.08 9.30 5.42
CA ARG A 52 4.03 10.17 5.94
C ARG A 52 3.48 11.02 4.81
N ARG A 53 2.16 11.16 4.78
CA ARG A 53 1.52 12.06 3.81
C ARG A 53 1.87 13.51 4.13
N ASN A 54 2.18 14.28 3.10
CA ASN A 54 2.40 15.72 3.21
C ASN A 54 1.07 16.48 3.40
N VAL A 55 1.15 17.69 3.93
CA VAL A 55 -0.02 18.57 4.05
C VAL A 55 -0.60 18.82 2.66
N ASN A 56 -1.92 18.63 2.50
CA ASN A 56 -2.66 18.76 1.23
C ASN A 56 -2.29 17.79 0.09
N GLU A 57 -1.47 16.76 0.35
CA GLU A 57 -1.14 15.71 -0.63
C GLU A 57 -2.25 14.65 -0.69
N SER A 58 -2.51 14.04 -1.85
CA SER A 58 -3.44 12.90 -1.92
C SER A 58 -2.78 11.62 -1.41
N ARG A 59 -3.57 10.64 -0.94
CA ARG A 59 -3.01 9.34 -0.49
C ARG A 59 -2.30 8.58 -1.60
N LYS A 60 -2.78 8.72 -2.84
CA LYS A 60 -2.19 8.09 -4.04
C LYS A 60 -0.82 8.69 -4.32
N ASP A 61 -0.74 10.03 -4.34
CA ASP A 61 0.52 10.74 -4.60
C ASP A 61 1.54 10.45 -3.51
N ALA A 62 1.11 10.40 -2.25
CA ALA A 62 1.97 10.03 -1.14
C ALA A 62 2.55 8.62 -1.30
N ALA A 63 1.73 7.63 -1.66
CA ALA A 63 2.23 6.26 -1.86
C ALA A 63 3.28 6.20 -2.98
N LEU A 64 3.03 6.86 -4.12
CA LEU A 64 3.96 6.89 -5.25
C LEU A 64 5.25 7.65 -4.93
N ARG A 65 5.15 8.82 -4.30
CA ARG A 65 6.30 9.61 -3.86
C ARG A 65 7.18 8.80 -2.92
N GLU A 66 6.61 8.17 -1.89
CA GLU A 66 7.36 7.40 -0.90
C GLU A 66 8.07 6.19 -1.53
N VAL A 67 7.43 5.52 -2.50
CA VAL A 67 8.09 4.47 -3.28
C VAL A 67 9.28 5.03 -4.04
N THR A 68 9.12 6.16 -4.74
CA THR A 68 10.23 6.78 -5.48
C THR A 68 11.34 7.29 -4.57
N GLU A 69 11.02 7.89 -3.42
CA GLU A 69 11.99 8.38 -2.44
C GLU A 69 12.78 7.22 -1.83
N GLU A 70 12.12 6.21 -1.28
CA GLU A 70 12.82 5.12 -0.56
C GLU A 70 13.53 4.14 -1.51
N THR A 71 13.04 3.95 -2.74
CA THR A 71 13.60 2.96 -3.68
C THR A 71 14.39 3.56 -4.84
N GLY A 72 14.08 4.79 -5.23
CA GLY A 72 14.57 5.40 -6.47
C GLY A 72 13.85 4.94 -7.75
N TYR A 73 12.87 4.03 -7.67
CA TYR A 73 12.11 3.57 -8.83
C TYR A 73 10.91 4.47 -9.11
N ARG A 74 10.72 4.80 -10.39
CA ARG A 74 9.48 5.40 -10.88
C ARG A 74 8.43 4.31 -11.08
N CYS A 75 7.19 4.63 -10.73
CA CYS A 75 6.09 3.69 -10.76
C CYS A 75 4.76 4.43 -10.91
N HIS A 76 3.73 3.68 -11.28
CA HIS A 76 2.34 4.11 -11.27
C HIS A 76 1.48 3.08 -10.53
N LEU A 77 0.28 3.51 -10.12
CA LEU A 77 -0.69 2.59 -9.53
C LEU A 77 -1.18 1.63 -10.59
N LEU A 78 -1.13 0.33 -10.28
CA LEU A 78 -1.69 -0.70 -11.14
C LEU A 78 -3.22 -0.65 -11.03
N PRO A 79 -3.97 -0.45 -12.13
CA PRO A 79 -5.42 -0.65 -12.11
C PRO A 79 -5.71 -2.13 -11.82
N VAL A 80 -6.46 -2.40 -10.76
CA VAL A 80 -6.74 -3.77 -10.30
C VAL A 80 -8.22 -4.09 -10.23
N ARG A 81 -8.54 -5.38 -10.37
CA ARG A 81 -9.87 -5.93 -10.10
C ARG A 81 -9.95 -6.35 -8.64
N MET A 82 -10.72 -5.61 -7.82
CA MET A 82 -10.87 -5.92 -6.40
C MET A 82 -12.24 -5.58 -5.83
N ALA A 83 -12.58 -6.22 -4.71
CA ALA A 83 -13.81 -5.93 -3.99
C ALA A 83 -13.61 -4.73 -3.04
N THR A 84 -14.49 -3.74 -3.11
CA THR A 84 -14.52 -2.58 -2.19
C THR A 84 -15.93 -2.31 -1.70
N ARG A 85 -16.04 -1.65 -0.54
CA ARG A 85 -17.30 -1.11 -0.01
C ARG A 85 -17.54 0.33 -0.46
N ALA A 86 -16.62 0.93 -1.22
CA ALA A 86 -16.82 2.24 -1.84
C ALA A 86 -18.06 2.22 -2.75
N CYS A 87 -18.77 3.35 -2.79
CA CYS A 87 -19.91 3.51 -3.67
C CYS A 87 -19.44 3.98 -5.05
N ALA A 88 -19.98 3.37 -6.11
CA ALA A 88 -19.80 3.89 -7.45
C ALA A 88 -20.39 5.31 -7.55
N ALA A 89 -19.77 6.18 -8.34
CA ALA A 89 -20.16 7.59 -8.44
C ALA A 89 -21.61 7.77 -8.97
N ASP A 90 -22.09 6.82 -9.74
CA ASP A 90 -23.43 6.75 -10.33
C ASP A 90 -24.40 5.85 -9.52
N ALA A 91 -23.99 5.36 -8.35
CA ALA A 91 -24.82 4.48 -7.53
C ALA A 91 -26.06 5.23 -6.99
N PRO A 92 -27.23 4.56 -6.94
CA PRO A 92 -28.41 5.10 -6.27
C PRO A 92 -28.15 5.39 -4.78
N ALA A 93 -28.80 6.43 -4.24
CA ALA A 93 -28.60 6.88 -2.86
C ALA A 93 -28.89 5.82 -1.78
N ASN A 94 -29.67 4.79 -2.10
CA ASN A 94 -30.05 3.70 -1.19
C ASN A 94 -29.30 2.38 -1.46
N VAL A 95 -28.13 2.46 -2.12
CA VAL A 95 -27.31 1.28 -2.38
C VAL A 95 -26.90 0.60 -1.06
N ALA A 96 -27.10 -0.72 -0.97
CA ALA A 96 -26.77 -1.47 0.24
C ALA A 96 -25.26 -1.43 0.53
N ASP A 97 -24.89 -1.28 1.80
CA ASP A 97 -23.49 -1.29 2.27
C ASP A 97 -22.93 -2.72 2.30
N LYS A 98 -22.42 -3.16 1.15
CA LYS A 98 -21.77 -4.46 0.93
C LYS A 98 -20.59 -4.31 -0.03
N ALA A 99 -19.59 -5.17 0.13
CA ALA A 99 -18.47 -5.21 -0.80
C ALA A 99 -18.96 -5.64 -2.19
N ARG A 100 -18.44 -5.00 -3.23
CA ARG A 100 -18.72 -5.29 -4.63
C ARG A 100 -17.42 -5.27 -5.41
N LEU A 101 -17.35 -6.12 -6.43
CA LEU A 101 -16.20 -6.25 -7.31
C LEU A 101 -16.27 -5.16 -8.39
N TYR A 102 -15.16 -4.46 -8.59
CA TYR A 102 -14.98 -3.47 -9.65
C TYR A 102 -13.62 -3.69 -10.32
N ASP A 103 -13.52 -3.26 -11.56
CA ASP A 103 -12.32 -3.28 -12.38
C ASP A 103 -11.62 -1.92 -12.37
N GLU A 104 -10.37 -1.88 -12.83
CA GLU A 104 -9.58 -0.65 -13.02
C GLU A 104 -9.47 0.23 -11.77
N LEU A 105 -9.52 -0.37 -10.57
CA LEU A 105 -9.41 0.38 -9.33
C LEU A 105 -7.96 0.72 -9.03
N THR A 106 -7.71 1.96 -8.65
CA THR A 106 -6.43 2.45 -8.11
C THR A 106 -6.58 2.94 -6.66
N GLU A 107 -7.53 2.36 -5.94
CA GLU A 107 -7.84 2.63 -4.54
C GLU A 107 -6.94 1.83 -3.59
N PRO A 108 -6.82 2.23 -2.31
CA PRO A 108 -6.08 1.41 -1.36
C PRO A 108 -6.79 0.08 -1.16
N PHE A 109 -6.05 -1.03 -1.27
CA PHE A 109 -6.60 -2.38 -1.13
C PHE A 109 -6.61 -2.87 0.32
N MET A 110 -5.82 -2.22 1.19
CA MET A 110 -5.70 -2.57 2.60
C MET A 110 -5.37 -1.34 3.45
N CYS A 111 -5.78 -1.38 4.72
CA CYS A 111 -5.49 -0.35 5.71
C CYS A 111 -4.93 -1.00 6.98
N THR A 112 -3.78 -0.51 7.45
CA THR A 112 -3.22 -0.90 8.75
C THR A 112 -3.47 0.22 9.75
N ILE A 113 -4.05 -0.11 10.90
CA ILE A 113 -4.18 0.81 12.03
C ILE A 113 -3.40 0.21 13.20
N ARG A 114 -2.49 1.00 13.78
CA ARG A 114 -1.74 0.61 14.98
C ARG A 114 -1.66 1.74 15.98
N GLU A 115 -1.61 1.41 17.26
CA GLU A 115 -1.39 2.40 18.30
C GLU A 115 0.04 2.95 18.25
N LEU A 116 0.18 4.24 18.51
CA LEU A 116 1.46 4.89 18.74
C LEU A 116 1.89 4.68 20.19
N ALA A 117 3.19 4.59 20.42
CA ALA A 117 3.74 4.40 21.75
C ALA A 117 3.27 5.51 22.72
N LEU A 118 3.07 5.14 23.98
CA LEU A 118 2.69 6.03 25.07
C LEU A 118 1.36 6.77 24.83
N GLY A 119 0.40 6.14 24.14
CA GLY A 119 -0.94 6.69 23.96
C GLY A 119 -0.98 7.96 23.10
N LYS A 120 0.03 8.19 22.25
CA LYS A 120 0.09 9.35 21.34
C LYS A 120 -0.92 9.31 20.18
N GLY A 121 -1.93 8.44 20.27
CA GLY A 121 -2.92 8.20 19.24
C GLY A 121 -2.57 7.04 18.31
N VAL A 122 -2.93 7.13 17.04
CA VAL A 122 -2.81 6.01 16.08
C VAL A 122 -1.99 6.34 14.85
N LYS A 123 -1.37 5.32 14.25
CA LYS A 123 -0.83 5.38 12.90
C LYS A 123 -1.75 4.60 11.96
N ILE A 124 -2.17 5.26 10.89
CA ILE A 124 -2.98 4.71 9.81
C ILE A 124 -2.08 4.61 8.58
N ILE A 125 -2.05 3.45 7.93
CA ILE A 125 -1.28 3.22 6.71
C ILE A 125 -2.23 2.72 5.62
N TRP A 126 -2.31 3.47 4.52
CA TRP A 126 -3.05 3.08 3.33
C TRP A 126 -2.11 2.38 2.34
N TRP A 127 -2.46 1.17 1.94
CA TRP A 127 -1.64 0.33 1.05
C TRP A 127 -2.23 0.27 -0.35
N TYR A 128 -1.37 0.48 -1.33
CA TYR A 128 -1.69 0.45 -2.75
C TYR A 128 -0.93 -0.66 -3.48
N ILE A 129 -1.40 -1.03 -4.67
CA ILE A 129 -0.67 -1.89 -5.60
C ILE A 129 -0.10 -0.99 -6.70
N ALA A 130 1.21 -1.07 -6.91
CA ALA A 130 1.92 -0.29 -7.92
C ALA A 130 2.74 -1.22 -8.80
N THR A 131 3.07 -0.76 -10.01
CA THR A 131 4.00 -1.41 -10.91
C THR A 131 5.03 -0.41 -11.42
N LEU A 132 6.21 -0.91 -11.77
CA LEU A 132 7.26 -0.12 -12.41
C LEU A 132 6.77 0.52 -13.71
N ASP A 133 7.29 1.71 -14.00
CA ASP A 133 7.21 2.27 -15.36
C ASP A 133 8.14 1.49 -16.31
N ASP A 134 7.83 1.47 -17.61
CA ASP A 134 8.53 0.65 -18.63
C ASP A 134 10.06 0.78 -18.61
N ASP A 135 10.59 1.97 -18.28
CA ASP A 135 12.01 2.28 -18.26
C ASP A 135 12.63 2.38 -16.84
N ALA A 136 11.83 2.12 -15.80
CA ALA A 136 12.23 2.37 -14.42
C ALA A 136 13.41 1.48 -13.95
N LEU A 137 13.52 0.25 -14.44
CA LEU A 137 14.66 -0.64 -14.10
C LEU A 137 15.99 -0.07 -14.61
N GLY A 138 16.00 0.56 -15.78
CA GLY A 138 17.19 1.13 -16.41
C GLY A 138 17.51 2.55 -15.96
N GLN A 139 16.55 3.25 -15.34
CA GLN A 139 16.66 4.66 -14.95
C GLN A 139 16.36 4.88 -13.46
N ARG A 140 16.77 3.93 -12.61
CA ARG A 140 16.62 4.06 -11.16
C ARG A 140 17.38 5.28 -10.66
N GLY A 141 16.68 6.14 -9.90
CA GLY A 141 17.28 7.24 -9.16
C GLY A 141 18.10 6.79 -7.95
N ALA A 142 18.65 7.75 -7.19
CA ALA A 142 19.49 7.43 -6.03
C ALA A 142 18.73 6.68 -4.92
N GLY A 143 17.45 7.02 -4.71
CA GLY A 143 16.70 6.63 -3.53
C GLY A 143 17.29 7.20 -2.24
N GLU A 144 16.64 6.95 -1.11
CA GLU A 144 17.15 7.34 0.20
C GLU A 144 18.30 6.43 0.65
N ALA A 145 19.36 7.03 1.18
CA ALA A 145 20.58 6.31 1.56
C ALA A 145 20.39 5.27 2.69
N ASN A 146 19.33 5.39 3.48
CA ASN A 146 19.05 4.48 4.59
C ASN A 146 18.35 3.19 4.14
N PHE A 147 17.88 3.15 2.89
CA PHE A 147 17.13 2.05 2.34
C PHE A 147 17.87 1.39 1.19
N LYS A 148 17.85 0.05 1.18
CA LYS A 148 18.34 -0.74 0.05
C LYS A 148 17.17 -1.51 -0.56
N PRO A 149 16.65 -1.07 -1.72
CA PRO A 149 15.59 -1.79 -2.41
C PRO A 149 16.16 -3.05 -3.10
N MET A 150 15.43 -4.15 -3.02
CA MET A 150 15.72 -5.39 -3.75
C MET A 150 14.42 -6.05 -4.20
N PHE A 151 14.44 -6.67 -5.39
CA PHE A 151 13.32 -7.43 -5.92
C PHE A 151 13.46 -8.92 -5.57
N PHE A 152 12.36 -9.52 -5.18
CA PHE A 152 12.25 -10.95 -4.82
C PHE A 152 11.08 -11.58 -5.56
N THR A 153 11.03 -12.91 -5.67
CA THR A 153 9.76 -13.55 -6.05
C THR A 153 8.71 -13.31 -4.97
N CYS A 154 7.43 -13.52 -5.28
CA CYS A 154 6.35 -13.38 -4.31
C CYS A 154 6.57 -14.26 -3.07
N GLU A 155 7.00 -15.51 -3.25
CA GLU A 155 7.27 -16.46 -2.17
C GLU A 155 8.45 -16.00 -1.30
N GLU A 156 9.57 -15.66 -1.94
CA GLU A 156 10.75 -15.14 -1.26
C GLU A 156 10.44 -13.86 -0.47
N ALA A 157 9.64 -12.96 -1.04
CA ALA A 157 9.25 -11.71 -0.39
C ALA A 157 8.42 -11.96 0.89
N ILE A 158 7.48 -12.92 0.88
CA ILE A 158 6.70 -13.31 2.07
C ILE A 158 7.63 -13.80 3.18
N GLU A 159 8.61 -14.62 2.84
CA GLU A 159 9.59 -15.13 3.82
C GLU A 159 10.51 -14.03 4.33
N LYS A 160 10.91 -13.11 3.45
CA LYS A 160 11.87 -12.04 3.72
C LYS A 160 11.32 -10.94 4.61
N LEU A 161 10.04 -10.60 4.45
CA LEU A 161 9.37 -9.54 5.24
C LEU A 161 9.51 -9.80 6.74
N THR A 162 10.01 -8.80 7.46
CA THR A 162 10.30 -8.93 8.89
C THR A 162 9.02 -9.00 9.73
N PHE A 163 8.01 -8.19 9.37
CA PHE A 163 6.79 -8.08 10.15
C PHE A 163 5.68 -8.95 9.58
N LYS A 164 5.02 -9.73 10.44
CA LYS A 164 3.86 -10.55 10.06
C LYS A 164 2.76 -9.71 9.41
N SER A 165 2.51 -8.50 9.91
CA SER A 165 1.51 -7.59 9.33
C SER A 165 1.78 -7.28 7.86
N ASP A 166 3.05 -7.13 7.49
CA ASP A 166 3.42 -6.80 6.12
C ASP A 166 3.29 -8.03 5.22
N ARG A 167 3.47 -9.25 5.76
CA ARG A 167 3.19 -10.50 5.03
C ARG A 167 1.71 -10.62 4.67
N GLU A 168 0.81 -10.29 5.61
CA GLU A 168 -0.64 -10.29 5.36
C GLU A 168 -1.03 -9.27 4.28
N VAL A 169 -0.36 -8.10 4.26
CA VAL A 169 -0.50 -7.10 3.19
C VAL A 169 -0.05 -7.69 1.85
N LEU A 170 1.09 -8.37 1.81
CA LEU A 170 1.61 -8.98 0.59
C LEU A 170 0.70 -10.09 0.04
N GLU A 171 0.29 -11.01 0.90
CA GLU A 171 -0.59 -12.13 0.55
C GLU A 171 -1.89 -11.60 -0.08
N LYS A 172 -2.47 -10.55 0.49
CA LYS A 172 -3.66 -9.91 -0.08
C LYS A 172 -3.38 -9.24 -1.42
N ALA A 173 -2.23 -8.57 -1.58
CA ALA A 173 -1.82 -7.95 -2.83
C ALA A 173 -1.62 -8.97 -3.96
N ILE A 174 -0.96 -10.10 -3.66
CA ILE A 174 -0.73 -11.20 -4.62
C ILE A 174 -2.08 -11.76 -5.09
N HIS A 175 -3.01 -12.03 -4.18
CA HIS A 175 -4.33 -12.53 -4.53
C HIS A 175 -5.10 -11.57 -5.46
N ILE A 176 -5.00 -10.25 -5.23
CA ILE A 176 -5.62 -9.25 -6.10
C ILE A 176 -4.90 -9.18 -7.46
N LEU A 177 -3.57 -9.24 -7.46
CA LEU A 177 -2.77 -9.24 -8.67
C LEU A 177 -3.14 -10.43 -9.56
N GLU A 178 -3.17 -11.64 -9.03
CA GLU A 178 -3.56 -12.86 -9.75
C GLU A 178 -4.92 -12.72 -10.42
N ALA A 179 -5.93 -12.21 -9.68
CA ALA A 179 -7.26 -11.96 -10.21
C ALA A 179 -7.32 -10.84 -11.27
N THR A 180 -6.29 -9.99 -11.33
CA THR A 180 -6.17 -8.88 -12.28
C THR A 180 -5.46 -9.32 -13.57
N ILE A 181 -4.33 -10.02 -13.47
CA ILE A 181 -3.49 -10.35 -14.63
C ILE A 181 -3.76 -11.75 -15.22
N ARG A 182 -4.52 -12.60 -14.53
CA ARG A 182 -4.97 -13.93 -15.01
C ARG A 182 -6.50 -14.04 -14.89
N PRO A 183 -7.27 -13.21 -15.62
CA PRO A 183 -8.72 -13.17 -15.51
C PRO A 183 -9.41 -14.47 -15.99
#